data_AF-A0A7Y9L479-F1
#
_entry.id   AF-A0A7Y9L479-F1
#
_cell.length_a   1.000
_cell.length_b   1.000
_cell.length_c   1.000
_cell.angle_alpha   90.00
_cell.angle_beta   90.00
_cell.angle_gamma   90.00
#
_symmetry.space_group_name_H-M   'P 1'
#
loop_
_entity.id
_entity.type
_entity.pdbx_description
1 polymer ?
#
loop_
_entity_poly.entity_id
_entity_poly.type
_entity_poly.pdbx_seq_one_letter_code
_entity_poly.pdbx_strand_id
1 'polypeptide(L)'
;MTSTSPPLSPTAAGGHILQVETGLQQLMGDRDLYLQILRRFLQRYPGSGCDARKALNDNEPGHAQRIIHTLKGAAGMIGAQQVYLLAAQLETLCAGPDHAWSAPLAQLEQALRALTAVIGEVLAGDPGQLLAGDARAVPVVPETRMLLQHLARLLDEGDGAAIDVLEQSATVLAASLGVEVFQEVTEAAHQFDFEAALATLQAAIRD
;
A
#
# COMPACT_ATOMS: atom_id res chain seq x y z
N MET A 1 -9.49 55.72 -13.18
CA MET A 1 -8.73 55.27 -12.00
C MET A 1 -9.08 53.80 -11.78
N THR A 2 -8.37 52.92 -12.47
CA THR A 2 -8.64 51.48 -12.54
C THR A 2 -7.85 50.79 -11.42
N SER A 3 -8.57 50.31 -10.40
CA SER A 3 -8.00 49.48 -9.35
C SER A 3 -7.73 48.09 -9.93
N THR A 4 -6.45 47.81 -10.16
CA THR A 4 -5.95 46.54 -10.68
C THR A 4 -5.72 45.61 -9.50
N SER A 5 -6.60 44.62 -9.33
CA SER A 5 -6.31 43.46 -8.47
C SER A 5 -5.15 42.67 -9.07
N PRO A 6 -4.17 42.22 -8.27
CA PRO A 6 -3.12 41.35 -8.78
C PRO A 6 -3.70 39.97 -9.12
N PRO A 7 -3.24 39.32 -10.20
CA PRO A 7 -3.61 37.95 -10.50
C PRO A 7 -3.00 37.02 -9.46
N LEU A 8 -3.82 36.12 -8.94
CA LEU A 8 -3.38 34.97 -8.17
C LEU A 8 -2.46 34.13 -9.06
N SER A 9 -1.17 34.12 -8.75
CA SER A 9 -0.22 33.22 -9.39
C SER A 9 -0.68 31.78 -9.21
N PRO A 10 -0.81 30.97 -10.28
CA PRO A 10 -0.88 29.53 -10.12
C PRO A 10 0.51 29.04 -9.69
N THR A 11 0.68 28.82 -8.40
CA THR A 11 1.88 28.18 -7.85
C THR A 11 1.98 26.76 -8.41
N ALA A 12 3.04 26.58 -9.21
CA ALA A 12 3.82 25.37 -9.40
C ALA A 12 3.04 24.06 -9.65
N ALA A 13 2.90 23.75 -10.94
CA ALA A 13 2.77 22.40 -11.46
C ALA A 13 4.04 21.56 -11.14
N GLY A 14 4.18 21.14 -9.89
CA GLY A 14 5.24 20.24 -9.40
C GLY A 14 4.75 19.29 -8.30
N GLY A 15 3.44 19.11 -8.18
CA GLY A 15 2.81 18.39 -7.09
C GLY A 15 2.75 16.89 -7.30
N HIS A 16 3.44 16.17 -6.41
CA HIS A 16 2.91 15.01 -5.71
C HIS A 16 3.03 13.63 -6.38
N ILE A 17 4.25 13.27 -6.80
CA ILE A 17 4.59 11.84 -6.98
C ILE A 17 4.47 11.10 -5.62
N LEU A 18 4.83 11.79 -4.54
CA LEU A 18 4.71 11.34 -3.15
C LEU A 18 4.18 12.50 -2.30
N GLN A 19 3.01 12.34 -1.69
CA GLN A 19 2.52 13.30 -0.71
C GLN A 19 2.98 12.90 0.69
N VAL A 20 4.19 13.33 1.04
CA VAL A 20 4.81 13.06 2.35
C VAL A 20 3.93 13.53 3.50
N GLU A 21 3.30 14.72 3.39
CA GLU A 21 2.38 15.25 4.40
C GLU A 21 1.12 14.40 4.57
N THR A 22 0.54 13.88 3.49
CA THR A 22 -0.64 13.01 3.54
C THR A 22 -0.30 11.64 4.16
N GLY A 23 0.86 11.08 3.81
CA GLY A 23 1.36 9.85 4.43
C GLY A 23 1.69 10.02 5.92
N LEU A 24 2.29 11.15 6.30
CA LEU A 24 2.58 11.50 7.70
C LEU A 24 1.32 11.75 8.53
N GLN A 25 0.30 12.41 7.96
CA GLN A 25 -0.98 12.63 8.65
C GLN A 25 -1.69 11.30 8.95
N GLN A 26 -1.59 10.31 8.06
CA GLN A 26 -2.10 8.95 8.33
C GLN A 26 -1.33 8.21 9.43
N LEU A 27 -0.07 8.61 9.68
CA LEU A 27 0.81 8.00 10.68
C LEU A 27 0.94 8.84 11.96
N MET A 28 -0.02 9.74 12.21
CA MET A 28 -0.02 10.64 13.38
C MET A 28 1.27 11.46 13.54
N GLY A 29 2.03 11.69 12.47
CA GLY A 29 3.28 12.45 12.47
C GLY A 29 4.56 11.65 12.75
N ASP A 30 4.51 10.31 12.79
CA ASP A 30 5.70 9.48 13.03
C ASP A 30 6.56 9.32 11.76
N ARG A 31 7.59 10.19 11.65
CA ARG A 31 8.50 10.28 10.50
C ARG A 31 9.37 9.04 10.34
N ASP A 32 9.86 8.46 11.43
CA ASP A 32 10.71 7.26 11.38
C ASP A 32 9.92 6.05 10.86
N LEU A 33 8.67 5.92 11.31
CA LEU A 33 7.76 4.90 10.81
C LEU A 33 7.48 5.08 9.31
N TYR A 34 7.23 6.33 8.87
CA TYR A 34 7.03 6.62 7.45
C TYR A 34 8.25 6.23 6.60
N LEU A 35 9.46 6.55 7.04
CA LEU A 35 10.69 6.17 6.33
C LEU A 35 10.89 4.64 6.27
N GLN A 36 10.50 3.90 7.31
CA GLN A 36 10.52 2.42 7.28
C GLN A 36 9.53 1.85 6.26
N ILE A 37 8.32 2.42 6.16
CA ILE A 37 7.32 2.00 5.16
C ILE A 37 7.84 2.28 3.74
N LEU A 38 8.44 3.45 3.54
CA LEU A 38 9.08 3.82 2.28
C LEU A 38 10.20 2.84 1.88
N ARG A 39 11.06 2.45 2.83
CA ARG A 39 12.09 1.41 2.61
C ARG A 39 11.49 0.06 2.22
N ARG A 40 10.41 -0.36 2.89
CA ARG A 40 9.71 -1.63 2.58
C ARG A 40 9.06 -1.59 1.21
N PHE A 41 8.48 -0.45 0.84
CA PHE A 41 7.89 -0.27 -0.48
C PHE A 41 8.92 -0.50 -1.58
N LEU A 42 10.12 0.10 -1.43
CA LEU A 42 11.23 -0.08 -2.36
C LEU A 42 11.75 -1.52 -2.47
N GLN A 43 11.67 -2.30 -1.39
CA GLN A 43 12.13 -3.69 -1.42
C GLN A 43 11.13 -4.63 -2.10
N ARG A 44 9.82 -4.38 -1.92
CA ARG A 44 8.79 -5.38 -2.24
C ARG A 44 8.05 -5.13 -3.55
N TYR A 45 7.88 -3.87 -3.96
CA TYR A 45 7.04 -3.54 -5.10
C TYR A 45 7.72 -3.04 -6.39
N PRO A 46 9.06 -2.89 -6.53
CA PRO A 46 9.62 -2.32 -7.76
C PRO A 46 9.38 -3.21 -8.99
N GLY A 47 9.20 -4.52 -8.78
CA GLY A 47 8.92 -5.50 -9.83
C GLY A 47 7.45 -5.65 -10.20
N SER A 48 6.51 -5.12 -9.42
CA SER A 48 5.08 -5.46 -9.53
C SER A 48 4.47 -5.12 -10.89
N GLY A 49 4.94 -4.06 -11.57
CA GLY A 49 4.50 -3.77 -12.93
C GLY A 49 4.95 -4.82 -13.96
N CYS A 50 6.19 -5.31 -13.83
CA CYS A 50 6.74 -6.36 -14.69
C CYS A 50 6.05 -7.70 -14.42
N ASP A 51 5.79 -8.02 -13.15
CA ASP A 51 5.10 -9.25 -12.75
C ASP A 51 3.65 -9.26 -13.26
N ALA A 52 2.95 -8.13 -13.16
CA ALA A 52 1.61 -7.97 -13.73
C ALA A 52 1.62 -8.11 -15.27
N ARG A 53 2.63 -7.54 -15.95
CA ARG A 53 2.80 -7.70 -17.40
C ARG A 53 3.01 -9.15 -17.80
N LYS A 54 3.84 -9.87 -17.04
CA LYS A 54 4.09 -11.28 -17.27
C LYS A 54 2.80 -12.09 -17.11
N ALA A 55 2.07 -11.90 -16.01
CA ALA A 55 0.80 -12.57 -15.77
C ALA A 55 -0.24 -12.30 -16.87
N LEU A 56 -0.32 -11.07 -17.39
CA LEU A 56 -1.21 -10.75 -18.51
C LEU A 56 -0.79 -11.44 -19.82
N ASN A 57 0.51 -11.46 -20.14
CA ASN A 57 1.03 -12.16 -21.31
C ASN A 57 0.85 -13.68 -21.22
N ASP A 58 0.93 -14.24 -20.00
CA ASP A 58 0.73 -15.66 -19.72
C ASP A 58 -0.78 -16.05 -19.69
N ASN A 59 -1.68 -15.13 -20.06
CA ASN A 59 -3.14 -15.28 -20.03
C ASN A 59 -3.71 -15.59 -18.63
N GLU A 60 -3.10 -15.01 -17.59
CA GLU A 60 -3.53 -15.11 -16.18
C GLU A 60 -4.05 -13.76 -15.66
N PRO A 61 -5.16 -13.22 -16.20
CA PRO A 61 -5.65 -11.87 -15.85
C PRO A 61 -6.04 -11.75 -14.38
N GLY A 62 -6.51 -12.83 -13.73
CA GLY A 62 -6.80 -12.84 -12.30
C GLY A 62 -5.55 -12.71 -11.43
N HIS A 63 -4.42 -13.31 -11.84
CA HIS A 63 -3.16 -13.16 -11.12
C HIS A 63 -2.60 -11.74 -11.28
N ALA A 64 -2.67 -11.19 -12.50
CA ALA A 64 -2.32 -9.79 -12.75
C ALA A 64 -3.15 -8.81 -11.93
N GLN A 65 -4.48 -9.02 -11.87
CA GLN A 65 -5.38 -8.16 -11.10
C GLN A 65 -5.01 -8.15 -9.62
N ARG A 66 -4.65 -9.31 -9.04
CA ARG A 66 -4.18 -9.39 -7.65
C ARG A 66 -2.90 -8.58 -7.41
N ILE A 67 -1.91 -8.70 -8.30
CA ILE A 67 -0.66 -7.92 -8.21
C ILE A 67 -0.95 -6.42 -8.25
N ILE A 68 -1.81 -5.99 -9.18
CA ILE A 68 -2.23 -4.59 -9.33
C ILE A 68 -3.01 -4.10 -8.10
N HIS A 69 -3.90 -4.94 -7.57
CA HIS A 69 -4.67 -4.64 -6.37
C HIS A 69 -3.76 -4.45 -5.13
N THR A 70 -2.80 -5.35 -4.92
CA THR A 70 -1.81 -5.21 -3.84
C THR A 70 -0.98 -3.93 -4.00
N LEU A 71 -0.55 -3.61 -5.22
CA LEU A 71 0.20 -2.38 -5.49
C LEU A 71 -0.65 -1.13 -5.23
N LYS A 72 -1.95 -1.15 -5.55
CA LYS A 72 -2.90 -0.08 -5.26
C LYS A 72 -2.95 0.20 -3.76
N GLY A 73 -3.15 -0.83 -2.94
CA GLY A 73 -3.18 -0.70 -1.48
C GLY A 73 -1.88 -0.14 -0.91
N ALA A 74 -0.73 -0.64 -1.36
CA ALA A 74 0.57 -0.15 -0.94
C ALA A 74 0.82 1.31 -1.34
N ALA A 75 0.41 1.70 -2.55
CA ALA A 75 0.52 3.08 -3.03
C ALA A 75 -0.37 4.04 -2.24
N GLY A 76 -1.57 3.60 -1.84
CA GLY A 76 -2.47 4.36 -0.98
C GLY A 76 -1.84 4.65 0.40
N MET A 77 -1.19 3.65 0.99
CA MET A 77 -0.55 3.75 2.32
C MET A 77 0.59 4.77 2.36
N ILE A 78 1.39 4.88 1.31
CA ILE A 78 2.51 5.84 1.27
C ILE A 78 2.13 7.22 0.71
N GLY A 79 0.88 7.41 0.28
CA GLY A 79 0.43 8.63 -0.39
C GLY A 79 0.96 8.78 -1.82
N ALA A 80 1.25 7.67 -2.51
CA ALA A 80 1.67 7.64 -3.91
C ALA A 80 0.45 7.69 -4.85
N GLN A 81 -0.20 8.85 -4.87
CA GLN A 81 -1.49 9.04 -5.55
C GLN A 81 -1.47 8.67 -7.04
N GLN A 82 -0.38 8.98 -7.75
CA GLN A 82 -0.25 8.66 -9.16
C GLN A 82 -0.26 7.15 -9.43
N VAL A 83 0.48 6.37 -8.61
CA VAL A 83 0.52 4.91 -8.72
C VAL A 83 -0.81 4.31 -8.31
N TYR A 84 -1.46 4.84 -7.27
CA TYR A 84 -2.79 4.42 -6.83
C TYR A 84 -3.84 4.54 -7.96
N LEU A 85 -3.91 5.69 -8.62
CA LEU A 85 -4.88 5.93 -9.69
C LEU A 85 -4.66 5.02 -10.90
N LEU A 86 -3.40 4.84 -11.31
CA LEU A 86 -3.05 3.95 -12.42
C LEU A 86 -3.35 2.49 -12.11
N ALA A 87 -3.08 2.05 -10.87
CA ALA A 87 -3.41 0.69 -10.43
C ALA A 87 -4.92 0.47 -10.36
N ALA A 88 -5.69 1.43 -9.84
CA ALA A 88 -7.16 1.36 -9.85
C ALA A 88 -7.74 1.28 -11.27
N GLN A 89 -7.18 2.04 -12.21
CA GLN A 89 -7.58 1.98 -13.61
C GLN A 89 -7.27 0.59 -14.21
N LEU A 90 -6.07 0.06 -13.99
CA LEU A 90 -5.65 -1.25 -14.50
C LEU A 90 -6.47 -2.40 -13.94
N GLU A 91 -6.90 -2.33 -12.67
CA GLU A 91 -7.72 -3.36 -12.02
C GLU A 91 -9.01 -3.64 -12.82
N THR A 92 -9.60 -2.62 -13.44
CA THR A 92 -10.81 -2.76 -14.28
C THR A 92 -10.51 -3.23 -15.71
N LEU A 93 -9.26 -3.06 -16.16
CA LEU A 93 -8.85 -3.33 -17.55
C LEU A 93 -8.15 -4.69 -17.72
N CYS A 94 -7.74 -5.35 -16.63
CA CYS A 94 -7.06 -6.65 -16.67
C CYS A 94 -7.91 -7.76 -17.30
N ALA A 95 -9.24 -7.66 -17.25
CA ALA A 95 -10.15 -8.63 -17.89
C ALA A 95 -10.45 -8.30 -19.37
N GLY A 96 -9.92 -7.19 -19.90
CA GLY A 96 -10.12 -6.74 -21.27
C GLY A 96 -9.07 -7.27 -22.26
N PRO A 97 -9.24 -7.01 -23.57
CA PRO A 97 -8.26 -7.39 -24.61
C PRO A 97 -6.90 -6.71 -24.42
N ASP A 98 -5.83 -7.26 -24.98
CA ASP A 98 -4.43 -6.84 -24.76
C ASP A 98 -4.14 -5.34 -24.95
N HIS A 99 -4.82 -4.72 -25.91
CA HIS A 99 -4.70 -3.29 -26.16
C HIS A 99 -5.26 -2.43 -25.02
N ALA A 100 -6.14 -2.97 -24.18
CA ALA A 100 -6.80 -2.26 -23.09
C ALA A 100 -5.87 -2.08 -21.88
N TRP A 101 -5.00 -3.04 -21.58
CA TRP A 101 -4.09 -2.97 -20.43
C TRP A 101 -2.65 -2.57 -20.78
N SER A 102 -2.19 -2.77 -22.02
CA SER A 102 -0.76 -2.55 -22.35
C SER A 102 -0.24 -1.12 -22.14
N ALA A 103 -1.02 -0.10 -22.55
CA ALA A 103 -0.64 1.30 -22.40
C ALA A 103 -0.77 1.80 -20.94
N PRO A 104 -1.88 1.55 -20.21
CA PRO A 104 -1.96 1.87 -18.78
C PRO A 104 -0.88 1.16 -17.95
N LEU A 105 -0.53 -0.09 -18.30
CA LEU A 105 0.52 -0.84 -17.59
C LEU A 105 1.91 -0.24 -17.81
N ALA A 106 2.22 0.22 -19.02
CA ALA A 106 3.45 0.96 -19.28
C ALA A 106 3.52 2.28 -18.50
N GLN A 107 2.39 2.99 -18.35
CA GLN A 107 2.30 4.19 -17.54
C GLN A 107 2.51 3.88 -16.05
N LEU A 108 1.93 2.79 -15.53
CA LEU A 108 2.13 2.32 -14.17
C LEU A 108 3.60 1.99 -13.90
N GLU A 109 4.26 1.24 -14.79
CA GLU A 109 5.70 0.92 -14.67
C GLU A 109 6.57 2.19 -14.65
N GLN A 110 6.24 3.18 -15.47
CA GLN A 110 6.95 4.46 -15.47
C GLN A 110 6.73 5.24 -14.17
N ALA A 111 5.49 5.32 -13.70
CA ALA A 111 5.15 5.97 -12.44
C ALA A 111 5.83 5.27 -11.25
N LEU A 112 5.90 3.94 -11.25
CA LEU A 112 6.56 3.14 -10.22
C LEU A 112 8.07 3.36 -10.20
N ARG A 113 8.71 3.47 -11.37
CA ARG A 113 10.14 3.84 -11.48
C ARG A 113 10.40 5.25 -10.94
N ALA A 114 9.57 6.22 -11.32
CA ALA A 114 9.70 7.60 -10.84
C ALA A 114 9.49 7.68 -9.32
N LEU A 115 8.49 6.98 -8.79
CA LEU A 115 8.23 6.88 -7.36
C LEU A 115 9.42 6.24 -6.62
N THR A 116 9.96 5.14 -7.15
CA THR A 116 11.12 4.46 -6.56
C THR A 116 12.33 5.39 -6.47
N ALA A 117 12.59 6.18 -7.51
CA ALA A 117 13.67 7.17 -7.50
C ALA A 117 13.44 8.25 -6.42
N VAL A 118 12.22 8.82 -6.35
CA VAL A 118 11.85 9.83 -5.34
C VAL A 118 11.99 9.28 -3.92
N ILE A 119 11.52 8.06 -3.66
CA ILE A 119 11.67 7.43 -2.36
C ILE A 119 13.15 7.22 -2.02
N GLY A 120 13.96 6.81 -2.99
CA GLY A 120 15.41 6.68 -2.83
C GLY A 120 16.07 8.01 -2.43
N GLU A 121 15.68 9.12 -3.06
CA GLU A 121 16.17 10.46 -2.72
C GLU A 121 15.73 10.90 -1.31
N VAL A 122 14.47 10.66 -0.92
CA VAL A 122 13.97 10.97 0.42
C VAL A 122 14.73 10.20 1.50
N LEU A 123 15.05 8.93 1.24
CA LEU A 123 15.82 8.09 2.16
C LEU A 123 17.32 8.45 2.19
N ALA A 124 17.88 8.93 1.08
CA ALA A 124 19.27 9.36 0.97
C ALA A 124 19.51 10.77 1.54
N GLY A 125 18.49 11.64 1.53
CA GLY A 125 18.51 12.99 2.11
C GLY A 125 18.50 13.04 3.63
N ASP A 126 18.43 11.89 4.31
CA ASP A 126 18.57 11.76 5.77
C ASP A 126 19.94 11.14 6.10
N PRO A 127 20.96 11.95 6.47
CA PRO A 127 22.30 11.44 6.78
C PRO A 127 22.39 10.69 8.12
N GLY A 128 21.26 10.24 8.68
CA GLY A 128 21.17 9.58 9.97
C GLY A 128 21.50 8.08 9.99
N GLN A 129 21.47 7.36 8.86
CA GLN A 129 21.89 5.94 8.86
C GLN A 129 22.22 5.36 7.49
N LEU A 130 23.40 5.72 7.00
CA LEU A 130 24.20 4.82 6.20
C LEU A 130 24.68 3.67 7.11
N LEU A 131 24.49 2.42 6.68
CA LEU A 131 25.35 1.29 7.04
C LEU A 131 25.43 0.89 8.53
N ALA A 132 24.44 0.12 8.98
CA ALA A 132 24.62 -1.00 9.92
C ALA A 132 23.53 -2.03 9.55
N GLY A 133 23.79 -3.25 9.07
CA GLY A 133 24.87 -4.14 9.47
C GLY A 133 24.51 -4.80 10.79
N ASP A 134 23.55 -5.73 10.80
CA ASP A 134 23.71 -7.10 11.30
C ASP A 134 22.35 -7.82 11.36
N ALA A 135 22.36 -9.10 10.99
CA ALA A 135 21.30 -10.04 11.29
C ALA A 135 21.27 -10.28 12.81
N ARG A 136 20.38 -9.62 13.54
CA ARG A 136 20.03 -10.02 14.92
C ARG A 136 18.69 -9.44 15.35
N ALA A 137 17.75 -10.36 15.61
CA ALA A 137 16.52 -10.22 16.39
C ALA A 137 15.75 -8.90 16.20
N VAL A 138 14.82 -8.91 15.24
CA VAL A 138 13.82 -7.84 15.08
C VAL A 138 12.85 -7.89 16.28
N PRO A 139 12.64 -6.79 17.02
CA PRO A 139 11.53 -6.72 17.96
C PRO A 139 10.22 -6.56 17.17
N VAL A 140 9.41 -7.62 17.18
CA VAL A 140 8.11 -7.79 16.49
C VAL A 140 7.01 -6.92 17.13
N VAL A 141 7.14 -5.59 17.15
CA VAL A 141 6.19 -4.74 17.89
C VAL A 141 5.61 -3.55 17.08
N PRO A 142 6.29 -2.93 16.08
CA PRO A 142 5.68 -1.86 15.27
C PRO A 142 4.95 -2.38 14.01
N GLU A 143 5.43 -3.46 13.40
CA GLU A 143 4.94 -3.97 12.10
C GLU A 143 3.56 -4.61 12.20
N THR A 144 3.28 -5.33 13.30
CA THR A 144 1.98 -5.96 13.52
C THR A 144 0.89 -4.94 13.75
N ARG A 145 1.16 -3.85 14.47
CA ARG A 145 0.13 -2.84 14.75
C ARG A 145 -0.38 -2.20 13.45
N MET A 146 0.50 -1.93 12.50
CA MET A 146 0.12 -1.41 11.19
C MET A 146 -0.66 -2.43 10.36
N LEU A 147 -0.24 -3.69 10.40
CA LEU A 147 -0.94 -4.78 9.72
C LEU A 147 -2.36 -4.95 10.28
N LEU A 148 -2.52 -4.85 11.60
CA LEU A 148 -3.82 -4.91 12.28
C LEU A 148 -4.71 -3.71 11.94
N GLN A 149 -4.15 -2.50 11.84
CA GLN A 149 -4.89 -1.31 11.41
C GLN A 149 -5.32 -1.40 9.94
N HIS A 150 -4.43 -1.90 9.07
CA HIS A 150 -4.76 -2.11 7.66
C HIS A 150 -5.86 -3.16 7.51
N LEU A 151 -5.76 -4.28 8.22
CA LEU A 151 -6.77 -5.33 8.25
C LEU A 151 -8.11 -4.81 8.79
N ALA A 152 -8.10 -4.04 9.89
CA ALA A 152 -9.30 -3.43 10.44
C ALA A 152 -9.99 -2.49 9.43
N ARG A 153 -9.21 -1.72 8.67
CA ARG A 153 -9.75 -0.84 7.62
C ARG A 153 -10.38 -1.63 6.47
N LEU A 154 -9.75 -2.72 6.02
CA LEU A 154 -10.29 -3.58 4.97
C LEU A 154 -11.59 -4.26 5.41
N LEU A 155 -11.66 -4.70 6.67
CA LEU A 155 -12.88 -5.28 7.24
C LEU A 155 -13.99 -4.23 7.41
N ASP A 156 -13.67 -3.00 7.82
CA ASP A 156 -14.61 -1.87 7.92
C ASP A 156 -15.17 -1.45 6.55
N GLU A 157 -14.33 -1.47 5.53
CA GLU A 157 -14.71 -1.17 4.13
C GLU A 157 -15.44 -2.36 3.46
N GLY A 158 -15.51 -3.53 4.10
CA GLY A 158 -16.08 -4.75 3.53
C GLY A 158 -15.31 -5.28 2.32
N ASP A 159 -14.01 -4.99 2.25
CA ASP A 159 -13.15 -5.34 1.13
C ASP A 159 -12.69 -6.81 1.24
N GLY A 160 -12.95 -7.60 0.20
CA GLY A 160 -12.51 -8.99 0.11
C GLY A 160 -10.99 -9.16 0.20
N ALA A 161 -10.21 -8.10 -0.03
CA ALA A 161 -8.78 -8.07 0.21
C ALA A 161 -8.39 -8.35 1.67
N ALA A 162 -9.31 -8.18 2.62
CA ALA A 162 -9.10 -8.57 4.01
C ALA A 162 -8.76 -10.07 4.13
N ILE A 163 -9.40 -10.92 3.31
CA ILE A 163 -9.18 -12.37 3.28
C ILE A 163 -7.75 -12.67 2.82
N ASP A 164 -7.31 -12.03 1.74
CA ASP A 164 -5.94 -12.19 1.23
C ASP A 164 -4.90 -11.77 2.28
N VAL A 165 -5.14 -10.68 3.01
CA VAL A 165 -4.24 -10.19 4.07
C VAL A 165 -4.18 -11.16 5.25
N LEU A 166 -5.31 -11.75 5.65
CA LEU A 166 -5.40 -12.77 6.69
C LEU A 166 -4.59 -14.02 6.31
N GLU A 167 -4.73 -14.52 5.09
CA GLU A 167 -4.01 -15.69 4.61
C GLU A 167 -2.49 -15.44 4.47
N GLN A 168 -2.11 -14.31 3.86
CA GLN A 168 -0.70 -13.96 3.60
C GLN A 168 0.08 -13.68 4.88
N SER A 169 -0.60 -13.23 5.94
CA SER A 169 0.03 -12.79 7.19
C SER A 169 -0.36 -13.65 8.40
N ALA A 170 -0.89 -14.85 8.16
CA ALA A 170 -1.43 -15.74 9.19
C ALA A 170 -0.48 -15.99 10.36
N THR A 171 0.82 -16.19 10.08
CA THR A 171 1.82 -16.48 11.13
C THR A 171 2.04 -15.27 12.05
N VAL A 172 2.05 -14.06 11.50
CA VAL A 172 2.30 -12.83 12.26
C VAL A 172 1.05 -12.39 13.03
N LEU A 173 -0.11 -12.53 12.40
CA LEU A 173 -1.41 -12.21 13.00
C LEU A 173 -1.74 -13.18 14.14
N ALA A 174 -1.58 -14.50 13.94
CA ALA A 174 -1.80 -15.49 14.99
C ALA A 174 -0.83 -15.32 16.18
N ALA A 175 0.43 -14.92 15.92
CA ALA A 175 1.39 -14.65 16.97
C ALA A 175 1.03 -13.41 17.82
N SER A 176 0.25 -12.48 17.28
CA SER A 176 -0.06 -11.20 17.94
C SER A 176 -1.47 -11.13 18.52
N LEU A 177 -2.44 -11.74 17.84
CA LEU A 177 -3.84 -11.83 18.28
C LEU A 177 -4.11 -13.06 19.15
N GLY A 178 -3.22 -14.07 19.08
CA GLY A 178 -3.52 -15.42 19.54
C GLY A 178 -4.19 -16.25 18.45
N VAL A 179 -3.96 -17.56 18.49
CA VAL A 179 -4.43 -18.50 17.46
C VAL A 179 -5.96 -18.57 17.43
N GLU A 180 -6.63 -18.55 18.58
CA GLU A 180 -8.10 -18.59 18.68
C GLU A 180 -8.74 -17.36 18.05
N VAL A 181 -8.32 -16.16 18.45
CA VAL A 181 -8.83 -14.89 17.90
C VAL A 181 -8.58 -14.81 16.39
N PHE A 182 -7.38 -15.18 15.95
CA PHE A 182 -7.06 -15.16 14.52
C PHE A 182 -7.96 -16.12 13.71
N GLN A 183 -8.27 -17.30 14.24
CA GLN A 183 -9.19 -18.24 13.60
C GLN A 183 -10.60 -17.68 13.52
N GLU A 184 -11.11 -17.06 14.59
CA GLU A 184 -12.44 -16.42 14.60
C GLU A 184 -12.55 -15.29 13.57
N VAL A 185 -11.54 -14.40 13.51
CA VAL A 185 -11.50 -13.30 12.53
C VAL A 185 -11.43 -13.85 11.10
N THR A 186 -10.62 -14.90 10.88
CA THR A 186 -10.47 -15.52 9.56
C THR A 186 -11.74 -16.23 9.11
N GLU A 187 -12.40 -16.96 10.00
CA GLU A 187 -13.63 -17.68 9.71
C GLU A 187 -14.79 -16.72 9.42
N ALA A 188 -14.95 -15.65 10.21
CA ALA A 188 -15.92 -14.60 9.94
C ALA A 188 -15.66 -13.91 8.59
N ALA A 189 -14.40 -13.57 8.28
CA ALA A 189 -14.03 -12.99 6.99
C ALA A 189 -14.31 -13.94 5.80
N HIS A 190 -14.05 -15.25 5.96
CA HIS A 190 -14.35 -16.26 4.94
C HIS A 190 -15.85 -16.49 4.73
N GLN A 191 -16.67 -16.22 5.75
CA GLN A 191 -18.13 -16.21 5.66
C GLN A 191 -18.68 -14.87 5.11
N PHE A 192 -17.80 -13.94 4.69
CA PHE A 192 -18.13 -12.57 4.28
C PHE A 192 -18.81 -11.75 5.40
N ASP A 193 -18.68 -12.18 6.65
CA ASP A 193 -19.14 -11.46 7.83
C ASP A 193 -18.02 -10.53 8.33
N PHE A 194 -17.74 -9.49 7.53
CA PHE A 194 -16.66 -8.54 7.80
C PHE A 194 -16.91 -7.71 9.06
N GLU A 195 -18.19 -7.49 9.41
CA GLU A 195 -18.58 -6.76 10.62
C GLU A 195 -18.22 -7.56 11.88
N ALA A 196 -18.55 -8.86 11.91
CA ALA A 196 -18.14 -9.75 13.00
C ALA A 196 -16.61 -9.89 13.07
N ALA A 197 -15.94 -10.05 11.94
CA ALA A 197 -14.48 -10.13 11.88
C ALA A 197 -13.81 -8.87 12.44
N LEU A 198 -14.32 -7.68 12.10
CA LEU A 198 -13.82 -6.41 12.61
C LEU A 198 -14.03 -6.28 14.12
N ALA A 199 -15.21 -6.64 14.62
CA ALA A 199 -15.53 -6.56 16.05
C ALA A 199 -14.58 -7.43 16.88
N THR A 200 -14.34 -8.67 16.45
CA THR A 200 -13.40 -9.60 17.11
C THR A 200 -11.97 -9.07 17.05
N LEU A 201 -11.54 -8.54 15.90
CA LEU A 201 -10.22 -7.94 15.72
C LEU A 201 -10.01 -6.74 16.65
N GLN A 202 -10.99 -5.84 16.75
CA GLN A 202 -10.90 -4.64 17.60
C GLN A 202 -10.94 -4.98 19.09
N ALA A 203 -11.70 -6.01 19.49
CA ALA A 203 -11.70 -6.50 20.86
C ALA A 203 -10.29 -6.98 21.27
N ALA A 204 -9.62 -7.73 20.40
CA ALA A 204 -8.27 -8.24 20.64
C ALA A 204 -7.16 -7.19 20.62
N ILE A 205 -7.38 -6.03 19.99
CA ILE A 205 -6.42 -4.91 19.98
C ILE A 205 -6.57 -4.02 21.24
N ARG A 206 -7.70 -4.13 21.96
CA ARG A 206 -7.99 -3.32 23.16
C ARG A 206 -7.49 -3.93 24.46
N ASP A 207 -7.25 -5.24 24.50
CA ASP A 207 -6.64 -5.98 25.61
C ASP A 207 -5.10 -5.87 25.57
#